data_AF-A3MSX1-F1
#
_entry.id   AF-A3MSX1-F1
#
_cell.length_a   1.000
_cell.length_b   1.000
_cell.length_c   1.000
_cell.angle_alpha   90.00
_cell.angle_beta   90.00
_cell.angle_gamma   90.00
#
_symmetry.space_group_name_H-M   'P 1'
#
loop_
_entity.id
_entity.type
_entity.pdbx_description
1 polymer ?
#
loop_
_entity_poly.entity_id
_entity_poly.type
_entity_poly.pdbx_seq_one_letter_code
_entity_poly.pdbx_strand_id
1 'polypeptide(L)'
;MGLKEVEARDAAALALLLAVMLALPSPLGYLAVFAAVVPYYKKITWATFSPSPLAAALLLYTTTFLVDYATVGIPTQRPPWLTAVVFAPLAEELVFRALAFALLPTPLSWVFSVVIFGVLHLDNPLLAALYGAALSLAYRGGGYFASSALHAFNNALWLYLAQCLHGCA
;
A
#
# COMPACT_ATOMS: atom_id res chain seq x y z
N MET A 1 -29.64 -12.59 -4.49
CA MET A 1 -28.56 -12.38 -3.50
C MET A 1 -28.73 -10.98 -2.94
N GLY A 2 -28.84 -10.83 -1.63
CA GLY A 2 -29.04 -9.53 -0.99
C GLY A 2 -27.76 -8.69 -1.00
N LEU A 3 -27.87 -7.36 -1.02
CA LEU A 3 -26.72 -6.44 -0.95
C LEU A 3 -25.76 -6.78 0.21
N LYS A 4 -26.30 -7.17 1.37
CA LYS A 4 -25.53 -7.58 2.56
C LYS A 4 -24.67 -8.83 2.35
N GLU A 5 -25.13 -9.78 1.54
CA GLU A 5 -24.40 -11.02 1.26
C GLU A 5 -23.19 -10.76 0.33
N VAL A 6 -23.34 -9.81 -0.60
CA VAL A 6 -22.24 -9.36 -1.48
C VAL A 6 -21.16 -8.68 -0.64
N GLU A 7 -21.55 -7.75 0.23
CA GLU A 7 -20.63 -7.02 1.10
C GLU A 7 -19.85 -7.94 2.05
N ALA A 8 -20.53 -8.91 2.67
CA ALA A 8 -19.88 -9.88 3.55
C ALA A 8 -18.86 -10.75 2.80
N ARG A 9 -19.19 -11.21 1.59
CA ARG A 9 -18.27 -11.99 0.75
C ARG A 9 -17.05 -11.18 0.33
N ASP A 10 -17.27 -9.94 -0.10
CA ASP A 10 -16.21 -9.06 -0.59
C ASP A 10 -15.25 -8.66 0.55
N ALA A 11 -15.77 -8.40 1.75
CA ALA A 11 -14.96 -8.21 2.96
C ALA A 11 -14.18 -9.47 3.37
N ALA A 12 -14.81 -10.65 3.32
CA ALA A 12 -14.15 -11.91 3.64
C ALA A 12 -13.02 -12.24 2.65
N ALA A 13 -13.21 -11.97 1.37
CA ALA A 13 -12.16 -12.14 0.36
C ALA A 13 -10.95 -11.25 0.64
N LEU A 14 -11.18 -9.99 0.99
CA LEU A 14 -10.11 -9.05 1.33
C LEU A 14 -9.36 -9.48 2.60
N ALA A 15 -10.08 -9.92 3.63
CA ALA A 15 -9.49 -10.44 4.86
C ALA A 15 -8.65 -11.70 4.60
N LEU A 16 -9.12 -12.61 3.74
CA LEU A 16 -8.37 -13.81 3.36
C LEU A 16 -7.08 -13.46 2.63
N LEU A 17 -7.12 -12.51 1.68
CA LEU A 17 -5.91 -12.07 0.97
C LEU A 17 -4.88 -11.44 1.90
N LEU A 18 -5.34 -10.62 2.85
CA LEU A 18 -4.48 -10.06 3.87
C LEU A 18 -3.87 -11.18 4.73
N ALA A 19 -4.68 -12.14 5.19
CA ALA A 19 -4.19 -13.26 5.99
C ALA A 19 -3.16 -14.11 5.23
N VAL A 20 -3.39 -14.42 3.95
CA VAL A 20 -2.44 -15.15 3.10
C VAL A 20 -1.14 -14.38 2.92
N MET A 21 -1.23 -13.07 2.66
CA MET A 21 -0.06 -12.20 2.50
C MET A 21 0.79 -12.13 3.78
N LEU A 22 0.16 -12.14 4.96
CA LEU A 22 0.85 -12.10 6.26
C LEU A 22 1.36 -13.47 6.72
N ALA A 23 0.70 -14.57 6.34
CA ALA A 23 1.05 -15.91 6.79
C ALA A 23 2.16 -16.57 5.96
N LEU A 24 2.31 -16.20 4.69
CA LEU A 24 3.32 -16.77 3.81
C LEU A 24 4.61 -15.94 3.83
N PRO A 25 5.79 -16.59 3.77
CA PRO A 25 7.06 -15.87 3.71
C PRO A 25 7.17 -15.10 2.39
N SER A 26 7.87 -13.97 2.42
CA SER A 26 8.19 -13.22 1.20
C SER A 26 9.16 -14.01 0.30
N PRO A 27 8.95 -14.07 -1.03
CA PRO A 27 7.95 -13.34 -1.81
C PRO A 27 6.62 -14.10 -2.05
N LEU A 28 6.43 -15.29 -1.48
CA LEU A 28 5.29 -16.16 -1.77
C LEU A 28 3.94 -15.51 -1.44
N GLY A 29 3.87 -14.75 -0.33
CA GLY A 29 2.67 -13.98 0.02
C GLY A 29 2.26 -12.99 -1.08
N TYR A 30 3.23 -12.28 -1.66
CA TYR A 30 2.98 -11.33 -2.75
C TYR A 30 2.55 -12.02 -4.04
N LEU A 31 3.19 -13.14 -4.39
CA LEU A 31 2.81 -13.94 -5.56
C LEU A 31 1.39 -14.51 -5.44
N ALA A 32 0.99 -14.92 -4.24
CA ALA A 32 -0.37 -15.39 -3.98
C ALA A 32 -1.41 -14.27 -4.19
N VAL A 33 -1.10 -13.04 -3.77
CA VAL A 33 -1.94 -11.86 -4.05
C VAL A 33 -2.09 -11.63 -5.55
N PHE A 34 -1.00 -11.68 -6.32
CA PHE A 34 -1.07 -11.51 -7.78
C PHE A 34 -1.93 -12.57 -8.46
N ALA A 35 -1.83 -13.83 -8.03
CA ALA A 35 -2.67 -14.90 -8.57
C ALA A 35 -4.16 -14.68 -8.22
N ALA A 36 -4.43 -14.22 -7.01
CA ALA A 36 -5.79 -14.07 -6.50
C ALA A 36 -6.49 -12.77 -6.94
N VAL A 37 -5.77 -11.81 -7.54
CA VAL A 37 -6.37 -10.57 -8.06
C VAL A 37 -7.15 -10.76 -9.37
N VAL A 38 -6.89 -11.85 -10.11
CA VAL A 38 -7.45 -12.10 -11.44
C VAL A 38 -8.99 -11.95 -11.50
N PRO A 39 -9.78 -12.50 -10.56
CA PRO A 39 -11.24 -12.35 -10.57
C PRO A 39 -11.72 -10.90 -10.39
N TYR A 40 -10.88 -10.04 -9.82
CA TYR A 40 -11.18 -8.66 -9.47
C TYR A 40 -10.64 -7.64 -10.49
N TYR A 41 -9.91 -8.09 -11.52
CA TYR A 41 -9.23 -7.24 -12.48
C TYR A 41 -10.12 -6.12 -13.05
N LYS A 42 -11.38 -6.44 -13.39
CA LYS A 42 -12.33 -5.47 -13.96
C LYS A 42 -12.90 -4.47 -12.95
N LYS A 43 -12.81 -4.75 -11.65
CA LYS A 43 -13.27 -3.84 -10.58
C LYS A 43 -12.20 -2.83 -10.18
N ILE A 44 -10.94 -3.06 -10.55
CA ILE A 44 -9.81 -2.23 -10.15
C ILE A 44 -9.71 -0.99 -11.05
N THR A 45 -9.52 0.17 -10.43
CA THR A 45 -9.13 1.39 -11.14
C THR A 45 -7.64 1.35 -11.40
N TRP A 46 -7.23 0.83 -12.56
CA TRP A 46 -5.82 0.71 -12.95
C TRP A 46 -5.14 2.06 -13.13
N ALA A 47 -5.81 2.95 -13.86
CA ALA A 47 -5.38 4.31 -14.12
C ALA A 47 -6.59 5.24 -14.11
N THR A 48 -6.39 6.43 -13.59
CA THR A 48 -7.32 7.56 -13.71
C THR A 48 -6.51 8.85 -13.65
N PHE A 49 -7.14 9.99 -13.86
CA PHE A 49 -6.49 11.27 -13.64
C PHE A 49 -7.43 12.25 -12.97
N SER A 50 -7.17 12.49 -11.69
CA SER A 50 -7.77 13.55 -10.89
C SER A 50 -6.65 14.29 -10.16
N PRO A 51 -6.38 15.56 -10.54
CA PRO A 51 -5.20 16.28 -10.08
C PRO A 51 -5.27 16.64 -8.59
N SER A 52 -6.45 16.97 -8.06
CA SER A 52 -6.57 17.42 -6.66
C SER A 52 -6.19 16.32 -5.66
N PRO A 53 -6.67 15.06 -5.78
CA PRO A 53 -6.19 13.97 -4.92
C PRO A 53 -4.70 13.66 -5.11
N LEU A 54 -4.14 13.77 -6.33
CA LEU A 54 -2.71 13.57 -6.56
C LEU A 54 -1.87 14.64 -5.86
N ALA A 55 -2.27 15.91 -5.94
CA ALA A 55 -1.59 16.99 -5.24
C ALA A 55 -1.64 16.81 -3.72
N ALA A 56 -2.81 16.43 -3.18
CA ALA A 56 -2.96 16.12 -1.77
C ALA A 56 -2.11 14.90 -1.35
N ALA A 57 -2.04 13.86 -2.18
CA ALA A 57 -1.19 12.70 -1.97
C ALA A 57 0.28 13.09 -1.86
N LEU A 58 0.80 13.86 -2.83
CA LEU A 58 2.19 14.30 -2.85
C LEU A 58 2.54 15.18 -1.65
N LEU A 59 1.65 16.11 -1.27
CA LEU A 59 1.85 16.97 -0.11
C LEU A 59 1.92 16.15 1.19
N LEU A 60 0.90 15.31 1.42
CA LEU A 60 0.83 14.47 2.62
C LEU A 60 2.01 13.50 2.69
N TYR A 61 2.32 12.87 1.56
CA TYR A 61 3.45 11.94 1.45
C TYR A 61 4.77 12.62 1.76
N THR A 62 5.06 13.78 1.14
CA THR A 62 6.32 14.51 1.35
C THR A 62 6.44 14.94 2.82
N THR A 63 5.35 15.42 3.40
CA THR A 63 5.31 15.82 4.81
C THR A 63 5.56 14.63 5.72
N THR A 64 4.90 13.50 5.46
CA THR A 64 5.07 12.27 6.24
C THR A 64 6.52 11.76 6.14
N PHE A 65 7.09 11.75 4.95
CA PHE A 65 8.49 11.35 4.73
C PHE A 65 9.48 12.24 5.49
N LEU A 66 9.29 13.55 5.47
CA LEU A 66 10.16 14.48 6.21
C LEU A 66 10.06 14.29 7.73
N VAL A 67 8.84 14.06 8.25
CA VAL A 67 8.64 13.75 9.66
C VAL A 67 9.31 12.43 10.02
N ASP A 68 9.05 11.37 9.27
CA ASP A 68 9.62 10.03 9.46
C ASP A 68 11.16 10.07 9.45
N TYR A 69 11.75 10.77 8.47
CA TYR A 69 13.19 11.00 8.41
C TYR A 69 13.74 11.75 9.63
N ALA A 70 13.02 12.76 10.13
CA ALA A 70 13.47 13.54 11.28
C ALA A 70 13.28 12.83 12.63
N THR A 71 12.24 11.99 12.76
CA THR A 71 11.86 11.40 14.06
C THR A 71 12.28 9.95 14.22
N VAL A 72 12.29 9.16 13.14
CA VAL A 72 12.65 7.73 13.14
C VAL A 72 14.06 7.54 12.56
N GLY A 73 14.37 8.25 11.47
CA GLY A 73 15.66 8.16 10.80
C GLY A 73 15.74 7.04 9.76
N ILE A 74 16.93 6.86 9.20
CA ILE A 74 17.15 5.92 8.09
C ILE A 74 17.11 4.47 8.61
N PRO A 75 16.34 3.57 7.96
CA PRO A 75 16.25 2.18 8.39
C PRO A 75 17.60 1.45 8.27
N THR A 76 17.89 0.59 9.25
CA THR A 76 19.10 -0.25 9.27
C THR A 76 18.93 -1.53 8.47
N GLN A 77 17.70 -2.00 8.29
CA GLN A 77 17.39 -3.21 7.54
C GLN A 77 17.55 -2.99 6.04
N ARG A 78 18.06 -4.00 5.34
CA ARG A 78 18.26 -3.99 3.88
C ARG A 78 17.63 -5.22 3.24
N PRO A 79 16.30 -5.23 3.08
CA PRO A 79 15.63 -6.31 2.36
C PRO A 79 16.12 -6.37 0.90
N PRO A 80 15.96 -7.53 0.23
CA PRO A 80 16.28 -7.66 -1.19
C PRO A 80 15.53 -6.60 -2.01
N TRP A 81 16.25 -5.90 -2.89
CA TRP A 81 15.72 -4.76 -3.65
C TRP A 81 14.45 -5.13 -4.43
N LEU A 82 14.45 -6.27 -5.13
CA LEU A 82 13.30 -6.71 -5.92
C LEU A 82 12.06 -6.93 -5.04
N THR A 83 12.25 -7.46 -3.84
CA THR A 83 11.17 -7.67 -2.88
C THR A 83 10.61 -6.33 -2.40
N ALA A 84 11.48 -5.44 -1.93
CA ALA A 84 11.05 -4.19 -1.29
C ALA A 84 10.57 -3.12 -2.27
N VAL A 85 11.12 -3.05 -3.49
CA VAL A 85 10.82 -1.99 -4.46
C VAL A 85 9.80 -2.44 -5.51
N VAL A 86 9.65 -3.74 -5.75
CA VAL A 86 8.76 -4.25 -6.79
C VAL A 86 7.63 -5.09 -6.21
N PHE A 87 7.94 -6.22 -5.57
CA PHE A 87 6.88 -7.14 -5.16
C PHE A 87 6.00 -6.60 -4.04
N ALA A 88 6.59 -6.04 -2.98
CA ALA A 88 5.84 -5.50 -1.85
C ALA A 88 4.93 -4.33 -2.28
N PRO A 89 5.41 -3.29 -2.98
CA PRO A 89 4.54 -2.21 -3.44
C PRO A 89 3.40 -2.72 -4.31
N LEU A 90 3.68 -3.56 -5.31
CA LEU A 90 2.64 -4.05 -6.21
C LEU A 90 1.57 -4.87 -5.46
N ALA A 91 1.95 -5.76 -4.54
CA ALA A 91 1.01 -6.61 -3.83
C ALA A 91 0.25 -5.83 -2.74
N GLU A 92 0.93 -5.01 -1.97
CA GLU A 92 0.32 -4.22 -0.90
C GLU A 92 -0.66 -3.19 -1.46
N GLU A 93 -0.33 -2.52 -2.57
CA GLU A 93 -1.27 -1.62 -3.25
C GLU A 93 -2.49 -2.36 -3.80
N LEU A 94 -2.35 -3.62 -4.23
CA LEU A 94 -3.50 -4.41 -4.67
C LEU A 94 -4.45 -4.68 -3.50
N VAL A 95 -3.92 -5.11 -2.36
CA VAL A 95 -4.74 -5.45 -1.18
C VAL A 95 -5.29 -4.18 -0.54
N PHE A 96 -4.42 -3.29 -0.10
CA PHE A 96 -4.81 -2.16 0.73
C PHE A 96 -5.43 -1.00 -0.04
N ARG A 97 -5.21 -0.87 -1.34
CA ARG A 97 -5.75 0.24 -2.13
C ARG A 97 -6.77 -0.29 -3.15
N ALA A 98 -6.32 -1.00 -4.17
CA ALA A 98 -7.16 -1.40 -5.29
C ALA A 98 -8.38 -2.21 -4.85
N LEU A 99 -8.16 -3.31 -4.12
CA LEU A 99 -9.24 -4.20 -3.66
C LEU A 99 -10.03 -3.58 -2.50
N ALA A 100 -9.38 -2.90 -1.56
CA ALA A 100 -10.09 -2.20 -0.48
C ALA A 100 -11.15 -1.22 -1.04
N PHE A 101 -10.79 -0.39 -2.02
CA PHE A 101 -11.73 0.54 -2.66
C PHE A 101 -12.69 -0.11 -3.67
N ALA A 102 -12.36 -1.28 -4.21
CA ALA A 102 -13.23 -2.00 -5.14
C ALA A 102 -14.28 -2.88 -4.44
N LEU A 103 -13.99 -3.33 -3.22
CA LEU A 103 -14.76 -4.35 -2.50
C LEU A 103 -15.49 -3.82 -1.26
N LEU A 104 -14.99 -2.75 -0.65
CA LEU A 104 -15.60 -2.18 0.56
C LEU A 104 -16.30 -0.85 0.26
N PRO A 105 -17.48 -0.60 0.86
CA PRO A 105 -18.10 0.71 0.80
C PRO A 105 -17.31 1.74 1.63
N THR A 106 -17.44 3.02 1.29
CA THR A 106 -17.01 4.12 2.19
C THR A 106 -17.91 4.12 3.42
N PRO A 107 -17.38 4.30 4.66
CA PRO A 107 -15.99 4.62 5.01
C PRO A 107 -15.06 3.42 5.23
N LEU A 108 -15.56 2.18 5.11
CA LEU A 108 -14.80 0.97 5.43
C LEU A 108 -13.56 0.77 4.55
N SER A 109 -13.63 1.15 3.27
CA SER A 109 -12.45 1.14 2.38
C SER A 109 -11.31 2.00 2.93
N TRP A 110 -11.61 3.19 3.45
CA TRP A 110 -10.61 4.06 4.08
C TRP A 110 -10.08 3.48 5.39
N VAL A 111 -10.95 2.94 6.24
CA VAL A 111 -10.53 2.27 7.48
C VAL A 111 -9.56 1.14 7.17
N PHE A 112 -9.85 0.31 6.17
CA PHE A 112 -8.96 -0.76 5.75
C PHE A 112 -7.64 -0.24 5.16
N SER A 113 -7.73 0.72 4.23
CA SER A 113 -6.57 1.24 3.49
C SER A 113 -5.59 2.03 4.36
N VAL A 114 -6.08 2.65 5.43
CA VAL A 114 -5.34 3.60 6.29
C VAL A 114 -5.09 3.03 7.68
N VAL A 115 -6.16 2.68 8.40
CA VAL A 115 -6.06 2.27 9.80
C VAL A 115 -5.52 0.85 9.91
N ILE A 116 -6.09 -0.10 9.16
CA ILE A 116 -5.61 -1.49 9.19
C ILE A 116 -4.17 -1.57 8.66
N PHE A 117 -3.87 -0.86 7.56
CA PHE A 117 -2.49 -0.72 7.08
C PHE A 117 -1.55 -0.17 8.17
N GLY A 118 -1.94 0.91 8.86
CA GLY A 118 -1.14 1.51 9.93
C GLY A 118 -0.87 0.56 11.10
N VAL A 119 -1.89 -0.11 11.64
CA VAL A 119 -1.71 -0.99 12.82
C VAL A 119 -0.87 -2.24 12.54
N LEU A 120 -0.72 -2.64 11.27
CA LEU A 120 0.18 -3.73 10.89
C LEU A 120 1.66 -3.34 10.94
N HIS A 121 1.97 -2.04 11.00
CA HIS A 121 3.32 -1.51 11.15
C HIS A 121 3.60 -1.17 12.62
N LEU A 122 3.97 -2.18 13.40
CA LEU A 122 4.05 -2.12 14.85
C LEU A 122 5.02 -1.05 15.39
N ASP A 123 6.08 -0.73 14.65
CA ASP A 123 7.09 0.23 15.10
C ASP A 123 6.56 1.67 15.11
N ASN A 124 5.77 2.05 14.10
CA ASN A 124 5.29 3.42 13.92
C ASN A 124 3.90 3.45 13.23
N PRO A 125 2.83 3.00 13.91
CA PRO A 125 1.53 2.81 13.28
C PRO A 125 0.89 4.10 12.78
N LEU A 126 1.18 5.24 13.43
CA LEU A 126 0.68 6.55 13.01
C LEU A 126 1.32 7.01 11.69
N LEU A 127 2.66 6.92 11.58
CA LEU A 127 3.37 7.29 10.34
C LEU A 127 2.96 6.38 9.20
N ALA A 128 2.86 5.08 9.45
CA ALA A 128 2.36 4.12 8.46
C ALA A 128 0.92 4.45 8.02
N ALA A 129 0.03 4.83 8.94
CA ALA A 129 -1.32 5.28 8.58
C ALA A 129 -1.29 6.54 7.70
N LEU A 130 -0.40 7.51 7.97
CA LEU A 130 -0.26 8.71 7.14
C LEU A 130 0.24 8.38 5.72
N TYR A 131 1.23 7.48 5.58
CA TYR A 131 1.61 6.95 4.27
C TYR A 131 0.45 6.22 3.59
N GLY A 132 -0.28 5.38 4.33
CA GLY A 132 -1.48 4.69 3.82
C GLY A 132 -2.56 5.65 3.32
N ALA A 133 -2.76 6.78 4.00
CA ALA A 133 -3.66 7.85 3.57
C ALA A 133 -3.15 8.54 2.30
N ALA A 134 -1.85 8.85 2.21
CA ALA A 134 -1.25 9.45 1.02
C ALA A 134 -1.36 8.51 -0.20
N LEU A 135 -1.08 7.22 -0.02
CA LEU A 135 -1.20 6.20 -1.07
C LEU A 135 -2.67 5.98 -1.48
N SER A 136 -3.61 6.07 -0.54
CA SER A 136 -5.05 6.06 -0.85
C SER A 136 -5.47 7.26 -1.69
N LEU A 137 -4.97 8.47 -1.38
CA LEU A 137 -5.18 9.65 -2.21
C LEU A 137 -4.55 9.50 -3.60
N ALA A 138 -3.35 8.94 -3.68
CA ALA A 138 -2.68 8.63 -4.95
C ALA A 138 -3.52 7.66 -5.79
N TYR A 139 -4.10 6.62 -5.17
CA TYR A 139 -5.01 5.69 -5.86
C TYR A 139 -6.29 6.40 -6.35
N ARG A 140 -6.91 7.25 -5.53
CA ARG A 140 -8.09 8.03 -5.93
C ARG A 140 -7.79 9.02 -7.06
N GLY A 141 -6.56 9.50 -7.14
CA GLY A 141 -6.11 10.48 -8.13
C GLY A 141 -5.55 9.88 -9.41
N GLY A 142 -4.87 8.75 -9.33
CA GLY A 142 -4.09 8.17 -10.43
C GLY A 142 -4.29 6.67 -10.66
N GLY A 143 -5.12 6.01 -9.85
CA GLY A 143 -5.35 4.58 -9.89
C GLY A 143 -4.21 3.77 -9.27
N TYR A 144 -4.26 2.46 -9.47
CA TYR A 144 -3.29 1.50 -8.98
C TYR A 144 -1.85 1.85 -9.37
N PHE A 145 -1.63 2.32 -10.59
CA PHE A 145 -0.28 2.67 -11.04
C PHE A 145 0.33 3.83 -10.27
N ALA A 146 -0.46 4.86 -9.93
CA ALA A 146 0.05 6.01 -9.21
C ALA A 146 0.40 5.66 -7.75
N SER A 147 -0.45 4.91 -7.07
CA SER A 147 -0.16 4.49 -5.69
C SER A 147 1.03 3.51 -5.65
N SER A 148 1.12 2.59 -6.61
CA SER A 148 2.24 1.63 -6.71
C SER A 148 3.56 2.31 -7.02
N ALA A 149 3.55 3.27 -7.94
CA ALA A 149 4.75 4.04 -8.27
C ALA A 149 5.23 4.87 -7.08
N LEU A 150 4.32 5.53 -6.37
CA LEU A 150 4.66 6.33 -5.19
C LEU A 150 5.23 5.46 -4.06
N HIS A 151 4.63 4.29 -3.81
CA HIS A 151 5.13 3.34 -2.82
C HIS A 151 6.48 2.74 -3.23
N ALA A 152 6.65 2.30 -4.47
CA ALA A 152 7.93 1.81 -4.96
C ALA A 152 9.03 2.88 -4.87
N PHE A 153 8.71 4.13 -5.19
CA PHE A 153 9.61 5.26 -5.02
C PHE A 153 10.01 5.46 -3.55
N ASN A 154 9.06 5.35 -2.61
CA ASN A 154 9.37 5.38 -1.17
C ASN A 154 10.46 4.39 -0.79
N ASN A 155 10.23 3.13 -1.18
CA ASN A 155 11.06 2.03 -0.74
C ASN A 155 12.43 2.12 -1.39
N ALA A 156 12.48 2.54 -2.66
CA ALA A 156 13.74 2.81 -3.35
C ALA A 156 14.52 3.95 -2.68
N LEU A 157 13.85 5.04 -2.30
CA LEU A 157 14.49 6.18 -1.64
C LEU A 157 15.05 5.80 -0.26
N TRP A 158 14.27 5.10 0.57
CA TRP A 158 14.73 4.63 1.88
C TRP A 158 15.90 3.65 1.76
N LEU A 159 15.83 2.70 0.82
CA LEU A 159 16.92 1.77 0.58
C LEU A 159 18.19 2.48 0.09
N TYR A 160 18.04 3.46 -0.80
CA TYR A 160 19.17 4.26 -1.28
C TYR A 160 19.84 5.02 -0.13
N LEU A 161 19.06 5.68 0.73
CA LEU A 161 19.57 6.36 1.92
C LEU A 161 20.29 5.38 2.87
N ALA A 162 19.71 4.20 3.08
CA ALA A 162 20.29 3.14 3.91
C ALA A 162 21.57 2.54 3.31
N GLN A 163 21.73 2.52 1.98
CA GLN A 163 22.97 2.11 1.32
C GLN A 163 24.05 3.18 1.47
N CYS A 164 23.71 4.44 1.22
CA CYS A 164 24.68 5.52 1.24
C CYS A 164 25.22 5.86 2.64
N LEU A 165 24.45 5.63 3.71
CA LEU A 165 24.96 5.73 5.09
C LEU A 165 26.14 4.80 5.39
N HIS A 166 26.35 3.75 4.60
CA HIS A 166 27.37 2.74 4.85
C HIS A 166 28.46 2.69 3.77
N GLY A 167 28.65 3.82 3.07
CA GLY A 167 29.52 3.94 1.90
C GLY A 167 28.76 3.54 0.66
N CYS A 168 28.31 4.54 -0.12
CA CYS A 168 27.73 4.28 -1.44
C CYS A 168 28.77 3.48 -2.27
N ALA A 169 28.38 2.33 -2.82
CA ALA A 169 29.15 1.60 -3.82
C ALA A 169 28.64 1.95 -5.22
#